data_AF-C9L4Y3-F1
#
_entry.id   AF-C9L4Y3-F1
#
_cell.length_a   1.000
_cell.length_b   1.000
_cell.length_c   1.000
_cell.angle_alpha   90.00
_cell.angle_beta   90.00
_cell.angle_gamma   90.00
#
_symmetry.space_group_name_H-M   'P 1'
#
loop_
_entity.id
_entity.type
_entity.pdbx_description
1 polymer ?
#
loop_
_entity_poly.entity_id
_entity_poly.type
_entity_poly.pdbx_seq_one_letter_code
_entity_poly.pdbx_strand_id
1 'polypeptide(L)'
;MKCEVVRDLLPLYIDKLTSEESNKEIEKHLKNCKECYQYYQEMMGEIGVLAEIPKEEAEEVKVIKKIKKRSRKKLIIAVLGTALAVLAAVILLFPLTYKDAKYKDVELQCRVKGNRTYIEMQSQAGYELWFTGSSDKNKSYLKVFGKKKIGNSESSKSSWEGEVDRENPYQYIFEFSDKIVTIENGKVVNEEDK
;
A
#
# COMPACT_ATOMS: atom_id res chain seq x y z
N MET A 1 42.59 1.81 -62.56
CA MET A 1 42.51 0.34 -62.47
C MET A 1 41.16 -0.16 -63.00
N LYS A 2 41.13 -1.32 -63.67
CA LYS A 2 39.88 -1.96 -64.15
C LYS A 2 39.22 -2.72 -62.99
N CYS A 3 37.88 -2.81 -62.99
CA CYS A 3 37.11 -3.44 -61.91
C CYS A 3 37.51 -4.89 -61.64
N GLU A 4 37.79 -5.68 -62.69
CA GLU A 4 38.23 -7.08 -62.59
C GLU A 4 39.53 -7.20 -61.78
N VAL A 5 40.53 -6.39 -62.12
CA VAL A 5 41.82 -6.38 -61.42
C VAL A 5 41.67 -5.94 -59.96
N VAL A 6 40.77 -4.99 -59.69
CA VAL A 6 40.47 -4.58 -58.30
C VAL A 6 39.84 -5.74 -57.54
N ARG A 7 38.84 -6.43 -58.11
CA ARG A 7 38.17 -7.56 -57.46
C ARG A 7 39.13 -8.72 -57.15
N ASP A 8 40.07 -9.00 -58.04
CA ASP A 8 41.08 -10.05 -57.83
C ASP A 8 42.06 -9.68 -56.70
N LEU A 9 42.38 -8.39 -56.54
CA LEU A 9 43.30 -7.90 -55.52
C LEU A 9 42.63 -7.55 -54.18
N LEU A 10 41.29 -7.40 -54.15
CA LEU A 10 40.56 -7.04 -52.94
C LEU A 10 40.77 -7.99 -51.74
N PRO A 11 40.80 -9.34 -51.91
CA PRO A 11 41.13 -10.23 -50.80
C PRO A 11 42.51 -9.93 -50.20
N LEU A 12 43.52 -9.76 -51.06
CA LEU A 12 44.89 -9.47 -50.64
C LEU A 12 45.01 -8.08 -50.00
N TYR A 13 44.22 -7.12 -50.47
CA TYR A 13 44.14 -5.78 -49.90
C TYR A 13 43.51 -5.80 -48.49
N ILE A 14 42.44 -6.58 -48.29
CA ILE A 14 41.81 -6.80 -46.98
C ILE A 14 42.82 -7.40 -45.99
N ASP A 15 43.59 -8.39 -46.44
CA ASP A 15 44.64 -9.05 -45.66
C ASP A 15 45.90 -8.19 -45.49
N LYS A 16 45.94 -6.99 -46.07
CA LYS A 16 47.08 -6.04 -46.07
C LYS A 16 48.37 -6.61 -46.65
N LEU A 17 48.25 -7.46 -47.66
CA LEU A 17 49.37 -8.11 -48.36
C LEU A 17 49.72 -7.45 -49.70
N THR A 18 49.07 -6.35 -50.05
CA THR A 18 49.33 -5.54 -51.26
C THR A 18 50.32 -4.42 -51.00
N SER A 19 51.08 -4.01 -52.04
CA SER A 19 52.03 -2.89 -51.94
C SER A 19 51.33 -1.55 -51.71
N GLU A 20 52.02 -0.57 -51.12
CA GLU A 20 51.45 0.77 -50.89
C GLU A 20 50.97 1.46 -52.17
N GLU A 21 51.67 1.25 -53.28
CA GLU A 21 51.28 1.80 -54.58
C GLU A 21 49.96 1.19 -55.06
N SER A 22 49.80 -0.13 -54.92
CA SER A 22 48.55 -0.84 -55.24
C SER A 22 47.40 -0.40 -54.33
N ASN A 23 47.68 -0.18 -53.04
CA ASN A 23 46.67 0.30 -52.07
C ASN A 23 46.08 1.64 -52.49
N LYS A 24 46.93 2.59 -52.89
CA LYS A 24 46.48 3.92 -53.35
C LYS A 24 45.59 3.83 -54.59
N GLU A 25 45.91 2.93 -55.52
CA GLU A 25 45.09 2.72 -56.71
C GLU A 25 43.74 2.06 -56.41
N ILE A 26 43.73 1.05 -55.53
CA ILE A 26 42.52 0.36 -55.09
C ILE A 26 41.59 1.33 -54.35
N GLU A 27 42.11 2.11 -53.39
CA GLU A 27 41.33 3.11 -52.65
C GLU A 27 40.72 4.18 -53.58
N LYS A 28 41.50 4.66 -54.56
CA LYS A 28 41.00 5.61 -55.55
C LYS A 28 39.90 5.00 -56.41
N HIS A 29 39.96 3.70 -56.72
CA HIS A 29 38.92 3.01 -57.46
C HIS A 29 37.66 2.78 -56.62
N LEU A 30 37.79 2.33 -55.37
CA LEU A 30 36.66 2.12 -54.46
C LEU A 30 35.87 3.41 -54.19
N LYS A 31 36.53 4.57 -54.15
CA LYS A 31 35.87 5.88 -54.04
C LYS A 31 35.00 6.24 -55.25
N ASN A 32 35.33 5.74 -56.44
CA ASN A 32 34.71 6.14 -57.70
C ASN A 32 33.85 5.02 -58.34
N CYS A 33 33.90 3.79 -57.81
CA CYS A 33 33.18 2.63 -58.34
C CYS A 33 32.29 2.02 -57.26
N LYS A 34 30.99 2.30 -57.33
CA LYS A 34 29.99 1.82 -56.36
C LYS A 34 29.90 0.29 -56.31
N GLU A 35 30.03 -0.38 -57.45
CA GLU A 35 29.97 -1.84 -57.53
C GLU A 35 31.13 -2.52 -56.81
N CYS A 36 32.36 -2.03 -57.01
CA CYS A 36 33.53 -2.56 -56.31
C CYS A 36 33.51 -2.24 -54.81
N TYR A 37 32.95 -1.08 -54.42
CA TYR A 37 32.75 -0.74 -53.02
C TYR A 37 31.76 -1.67 -52.32
N GLN A 38 30.62 -1.99 -52.96
CA GLN A 38 29.66 -2.96 -52.43
C GLN A 38 30.29 -4.35 -52.25
N TYR A 39 31.01 -4.83 -53.26
CA TYR A 39 31.71 -6.11 -53.20
C TYR A 39 32.76 -6.17 -52.07
N TYR A 40 33.50 -5.08 -51.85
CA TYR A 40 34.43 -4.94 -50.72
C TYR A 40 33.72 -5.01 -49.35
N GLN A 41 32.55 -4.36 -49.21
CA GLN A 41 31.76 -4.37 -47.98
C GLN A 41 31.18 -5.76 -47.67
N GLU A 42 30.68 -6.45 -48.70
CA GLU A 42 30.21 -7.84 -48.59
C GLU A 42 31.34 -8.77 -48.10
N MET A 43 32.56 -8.62 -48.63
CA MET A 43 33.73 -9.40 -48.20
C MET A 43 34.19 -9.09 -46.77
N MET A 44 34.07 -7.84 -46.33
CA MET A 44 34.40 -7.42 -44.96
C MET A 44 33.35 -7.89 -43.92
N GLY A 45 32.27 -8.55 -44.33
CA GLY A 45 31.22 -9.02 -43.44
C GLY A 45 30.35 -7.89 -42.86
N GLU A 46 30.56 -6.64 -43.31
CA GLU A 46 29.69 -5.52 -43.02
C GLU A 46 28.50 -5.57 -43.99
N ILE A 47 27.60 -6.53 -43.76
CA ILE A 47 26.24 -6.45 -44.30
C ILE A 47 25.64 -5.19 -43.69
N GLY A 48 25.72 -4.11 -44.47
CA GLY A 48 25.18 -2.82 -44.13
C GLY A 48 23.76 -2.98 -43.62
N VAL A 49 23.57 -2.51 -42.40
CA VAL A 49 22.31 -2.14 -41.78
C VAL A 49 21.62 -1.11 -42.68
N LEU A 50 21.03 -1.58 -43.78
CA LEU A 50 20.11 -0.86 -44.65
C LEU A 50 18.74 -1.57 -44.67
N ALA A 51 18.42 -2.30 -43.60
CA ALA A 51 17.04 -2.45 -43.20
C ALA A 51 16.70 -1.23 -42.32
N GLU A 52 16.26 -0.13 -42.95
CA GLU A 52 15.34 0.75 -42.26
C GLU A 52 14.24 -0.15 -41.70
N ILE A 53 14.16 -0.27 -40.37
CA ILE A 53 13.01 -0.90 -39.71
C ILE A 53 11.78 -0.26 -40.35
N PRO A 54 10.90 -1.02 -41.03
CA PRO A 54 9.74 -0.45 -41.70
C PRO A 54 9.00 0.43 -40.69
N LYS A 55 8.69 1.68 -41.06
CA LYS A 55 7.95 2.61 -40.18
C LYS A 55 6.67 1.97 -39.62
N GLU A 56 6.13 0.98 -40.32
CA GLU A 56 5.03 0.11 -39.96
C GLU A 56 5.29 -0.72 -38.67
N GLU A 57 6.44 -1.38 -38.52
CA GLU A 57 6.79 -2.12 -37.28
C GLU A 57 6.99 -1.17 -36.08
N ALA A 58 7.57 0.02 -36.32
CA ALA A 58 7.72 1.02 -35.26
C ALA A 58 6.38 1.66 -34.84
N GLU A 59 5.43 1.80 -35.76
CA GLU A 59 4.04 2.21 -35.50
C GLU A 59 3.27 1.11 -34.74
N GLU A 60 3.39 -0.16 -35.14
CA GLU A 60 2.75 -1.30 -34.47
C GLU A 60 3.21 -1.44 -33.02
N VAL A 61 4.52 -1.34 -32.76
CA VAL A 61 5.06 -1.36 -31.39
C VAL A 61 4.55 -0.18 -30.55
N LYS A 62 4.34 1.01 -31.15
CA LYS A 62 3.73 2.16 -30.46
C LYS A 62 2.25 1.93 -30.18
N VAL A 63 1.50 1.30 -31.09
CA VAL A 63 0.09 0.95 -30.92
C VAL A 63 -0.08 -0.08 -29.80
N ILE A 64 0.72 -1.15 -29.79
CA ILE A 64 0.70 -2.17 -28.73
C ILE A 64 1.03 -1.56 -27.36
N LYS A 65 2.03 -0.66 -27.29
CA LYS A 65 2.35 0.08 -26.05
C LYS A 65 1.19 1.00 -25.61
N LYS A 66 0.50 1.68 -26.54
CA LYS A 66 -0.69 2.51 -26.25
C LYS A 66 -1.85 1.67 -25.71
N ILE A 67 -2.12 0.51 -26.30
CA ILE A 67 -3.18 -0.42 -25.87
C ILE A 67 -2.88 -0.95 -24.47
N LYS A 68 -1.66 -1.44 -24.21
CA LYS A 68 -1.23 -1.88 -22.88
C LYS A 68 -1.31 -0.77 -21.82
N LYS A 69 -0.99 0.48 -22.18
CA LYS A 69 -1.13 1.63 -21.26
C LYS A 69 -2.59 1.97 -20.99
N ARG A 70 -3.47 1.88 -21.99
CA ARG A 70 -4.91 2.16 -21.85
C ARG A 70 -5.63 1.07 -21.04
N SER A 71 -5.28 -0.20 -21.24
CA SER A 71 -5.81 -1.31 -20.44
C SER A 71 -5.34 -1.25 -18.98
N ARG A 72 -4.05 -0.93 -18.73
CA ARG A 72 -3.55 -0.68 -17.36
C ARG A 72 -4.26 0.48 -16.67
N LYS A 73 -4.51 1.59 -17.38
CA LYS A 73 -5.29 2.71 -16.82
C LYS A 73 -6.71 2.30 -16.44
N LYS A 74 -7.41 1.54 -17.29
CA LYS A 74 -8.75 1.03 -16.99
C LYS A 74 -8.74 0.10 -15.76
N LEU A 75 -7.75 -0.79 -15.66
CA LEU A 75 -7.56 -1.66 -14.51
C LEU A 75 -7.33 -0.85 -13.22
N ILE A 76 -6.43 0.14 -13.24
CA ILE A 76 -6.15 0.99 -12.09
C ILE A 76 -7.40 1.76 -11.65
N ILE A 77 -8.16 2.33 -12.59
CA ILE A 77 -9.41 3.04 -12.28
C ILE A 77 -10.44 2.08 -11.67
N ALA A 78 -10.59 0.88 -12.22
CA ALA A 78 -11.50 -0.12 -11.67
C ALA A 78 -11.10 -0.56 -10.26
N VAL A 79 -9.81 -0.79 -10.01
CA VAL A 79 -9.30 -1.16 -8.68
C VAL A 79 -9.50 -0.03 -7.68
N LEU A 80 -9.14 1.20 -8.03
CA LEU A 80 -9.33 2.36 -7.16
C LEU A 80 -10.81 2.63 -6.89
N GLY A 81 -11.65 2.55 -7.93
CA GLY A 81 -13.09 2.71 -7.79
C GLY A 81 -13.71 1.65 -6.87
N THR A 82 -13.28 0.39 -7.02
CA THR A 82 -13.74 -0.70 -6.15
C THR A 82 -13.26 -0.51 -4.72
N ALA A 83 -11.99 -0.15 -4.51
CA ALA A 83 -11.44 0.12 -3.19
C ALA A 83 -12.19 1.26 -2.48
N LEU A 84 -12.48 2.34 -3.21
CA LEU A 84 -13.26 3.47 -2.69
C LEU A 84 -14.70 3.07 -2.36
N ALA A 85 -15.34 2.26 -3.20
CA ALA A 85 -16.70 1.77 -2.94
C ALA A 85 -16.77 0.88 -1.69
N VAL A 86 -15.80 -0.02 -1.51
CA VAL A 86 -15.69 -0.86 -0.31
C VAL A 86 -15.45 0.01 0.92
N LEU A 87 -14.54 0.98 0.84
CA LEU A 87 -14.25 1.90 1.95
C LEU A 87 -15.49 2.71 2.34
N ALA A 88 -16.23 3.24 1.35
CA ALA A 88 -17.49 3.94 1.59
C ALA A 88 -18.54 3.03 2.24
N ALA A 89 -18.67 1.78 1.77
CA ALA A 89 -19.59 0.82 2.37
C ALA A 89 -19.23 0.50 3.83
N VAL A 90 -17.95 0.32 4.15
CA VAL A 90 -17.49 0.11 5.53
C VAL A 90 -17.86 1.31 6.40
N ILE A 91 -17.58 2.54 5.95
CA ILE A 91 -17.89 3.76 6.70
C ILE A 91 -19.41 3.90 6.92
N LEU A 92 -20.23 3.62 5.90
CA LEU A 92 -21.69 3.71 5.99
C LEU A 92 -22.31 2.63 6.89
N LEU A 93 -21.74 1.42 6.90
CA LEU A 93 -22.25 0.29 7.69
C LEU A 93 -21.70 0.28 9.13
N PHE A 94 -20.58 0.95 9.40
CA PHE A 94 -20.00 1.08 10.73
C PHE A 94 -21.01 1.52 11.82
N PRO A 95 -21.79 2.60 11.66
CA PRO A 95 -22.74 3.04 12.69
C PRO A 95 -23.94 2.10 12.91
N LEU A 96 -24.23 1.19 11.98
CA LEU A 96 -25.30 0.18 12.16
C LEU A 96 -24.88 -0.90 13.17
N THR A 97 -23.58 -1.13 13.29
CA THR A 97 -23.02 -2.19 14.14
C THR A 97 -22.37 -1.63 15.40
N TYR A 98 -21.73 -0.46 15.30
CA TYR A 98 -21.04 0.24 16.39
C TYR A 98 -21.75 1.54 16.72
N LYS A 99 -22.19 1.69 17.97
CA LYS A 99 -22.73 2.95 18.50
C LYS A 99 -21.86 3.41 19.65
N ASP A 100 -21.79 4.71 19.88
CA ASP A 100 -21.12 5.24 21.06
C ASP A 100 -21.78 4.69 22.33
N ALA A 101 -20.95 4.35 23.31
CA ALA A 101 -21.41 4.00 24.65
C ALA A 101 -21.60 5.28 25.45
N LYS A 102 -22.84 5.55 25.84
CA LYS A 102 -23.19 6.63 26.78
C LYS A 102 -23.25 6.09 28.19
N TYR A 103 -23.03 6.94 29.19
CA TYR A 103 -23.11 6.52 30.59
C TYR A 103 -24.47 5.87 30.93
N LYS A 104 -25.57 6.45 30.44
CA LYS A 104 -26.93 5.90 30.63
C LYS A 104 -27.18 4.53 29.99
N ASP A 105 -26.31 4.11 29.09
CA ASP A 105 -26.44 2.84 28.38
C ASP A 105 -25.74 1.68 29.11
N VAL A 106 -25.23 1.97 30.29
CA VAL A 106 -24.42 1.08 31.10
C VAL A 106 -24.95 1.11 32.53
N GLU A 107 -25.08 -0.06 33.12
CA GLU A 107 -25.34 -0.20 34.55
C GLU A 107 -24.01 -0.36 35.26
N LEU A 108 -23.69 0.58 36.16
CA LEU A 108 -22.45 0.60 36.93
C LEU A 108 -22.79 0.34 38.40
N GLN A 109 -22.40 -0.83 38.91
CA GLN A 109 -22.64 -1.24 40.29
C GLN A 109 -21.33 -1.25 41.06
N CYS A 110 -21.29 -0.51 42.18
CA CYS A 110 -20.15 -0.49 43.09
C CYS A 110 -20.53 -1.14 44.42
N ARG A 111 -19.72 -2.09 44.88
CA ARG A 111 -19.93 -2.82 46.14
C ARG A 111 -18.66 -2.79 46.98
N VAL A 112 -18.83 -2.74 48.30
CA VAL A 112 -17.73 -2.83 49.27
C VAL A 112 -18.02 -3.99 50.20
N LYS A 113 -17.03 -4.87 50.40
CA LYS A 113 -17.11 -6.00 51.32
C LYS A 113 -15.81 -6.12 52.11
N GLY A 114 -15.85 -5.79 53.40
CA GLY A 114 -14.65 -5.72 54.22
C GLY A 114 -13.69 -4.66 53.68
N ASN A 115 -12.44 -5.04 53.42
CA ASN A 115 -11.41 -4.16 52.85
C ASN A 115 -11.33 -4.20 51.32
N ARG A 116 -12.32 -4.77 50.63
CA ARG A 116 -12.33 -4.89 49.17
C ARG A 116 -13.49 -4.12 48.54
N THR A 117 -13.20 -3.58 47.37
CA THR A 117 -14.13 -2.90 46.48
C THR A 117 -14.33 -3.75 45.23
N TYR A 118 -15.54 -3.71 44.71
CA TYR A 118 -15.93 -4.39 43.49
C TYR A 118 -16.69 -3.40 42.63
N ILE A 119 -16.21 -3.18 41.42
CA ILE A 119 -16.85 -2.32 40.43
C ILE A 119 -17.27 -3.20 39.28
N GLU A 120 -18.53 -3.11 38.91
CA GLU A 120 -19.12 -3.97 37.90
C GLU A 120 -19.84 -3.11 36.88
N MET A 121 -19.45 -3.29 35.62
CA MET A 121 -20.00 -2.58 34.48
C MET A 121 -20.75 -3.57 33.61
N GLN A 122 -22.04 -3.31 33.39
CA GLN A 122 -22.92 -4.17 32.60
C GLN A 122 -23.57 -3.37 31.48
N SER A 123 -23.65 -3.97 30.29
CA SER A 123 -24.33 -3.37 29.15
C SER A 123 -25.85 -3.53 29.21
N GLN A 124 -26.57 -2.68 28.47
CA GLN A 124 -27.95 -2.97 28.09
C GLN A 124 -28.07 -4.32 27.36
N ALA A 125 -29.22 -4.99 27.56
CA ALA A 125 -29.53 -6.25 26.89
C ALA A 125 -29.41 -6.13 25.35
N GLY A 126 -28.77 -7.12 24.75
CA GLY A 126 -28.49 -7.20 23.32
C GLY A 126 -27.21 -6.51 22.86
N TYR A 127 -26.45 -5.91 23.77
CA TYR A 127 -25.23 -5.17 23.44
C TYR A 127 -23.98 -5.69 24.17
N GLU A 128 -22.84 -5.58 23.51
CA GLU A 128 -21.49 -5.78 24.05
C GLU A 128 -20.78 -4.44 24.17
N LEU A 129 -20.12 -4.17 25.30
CA LEU A 129 -19.29 -2.97 25.48
C LEU A 129 -17.87 -3.19 24.97
N TRP A 130 -17.36 -2.17 24.30
CA TRP A 130 -15.99 -2.10 23.81
C TRP A 130 -15.29 -0.95 24.52
N PHE A 131 -14.21 -1.29 25.21
CA PHE A 131 -13.42 -0.35 25.98
C PHE A 131 -11.94 -0.70 25.90
N THR A 132 -11.11 0.30 26.16
CA THR A 132 -9.66 0.17 26.31
C THR A 132 -9.25 0.85 27.60
N GLY A 133 -8.12 0.47 28.16
CA GLY A 133 -7.67 1.08 29.41
C GLY A 133 -6.19 0.92 29.67
N SER A 134 -5.74 1.67 30.66
CA SER A 134 -4.40 1.65 31.19
C SER A 134 -4.46 1.80 32.70
N SER A 135 -3.56 1.13 33.40
CA SER A 135 -3.48 1.19 34.85
C SER A 135 -2.07 1.61 35.27
N ASP A 136 -2.01 2.48 36.27
CA ASP A 136 -0.79 2.79 37.01
C ASP A 136 -0.97 2.41 38.51
N LYS A 137 -0.03 2.84 39.35
CA LYS A 137 0.00 2.51 40.77
C LYS A 137 -1.18 3.06 41.56
N ASN A 138 -1.77 4.17 41.11
CA ASN A 138 -2.78 4.92 41.85
C ASN A 138 -4.13 4.98 41.13
N LYS A 139 -4.17 4.72 39.82
CA LYS A 139 -5.41 4.77 39.06
C LYS A 139 -5.47 3.79 37.89
N SER A 140 -6.68 3.37 37.59
CA SER A 140 -7.05 2.72 36.34
C SER A 140 -7.93 3.64 35.54
N TYR A 141 -7.54 3.89 34.30
CA TYR A 141 -8.30 4.70 33.36
C TYR A 141 -8.84 3.81 32.25
N LEU A 142 -10.16 3.86 32.03
CA LEU A 142 -10.87 3.08 31.04
C LEU A 142 -11.69 4.01 30.15
N LYS A 143 -11.46 3.93 28.84
CA LYS A 143 -12.26 4.61 27.83
C LYS A 143 -13.25 3.62 27.21
N VAL A 144 -14.53 3.82 27.48
CA VAL A 144 -15.67 3.06 26.96
C VAL A 144 -16.15 3.74 25.69
N PHE A 145 -15.61 3.31 24.54
CA PHE A 145 -15.81 4.03 23.28
C PHE A 145 -17.00 3.52 22.46
N GLY A 146 -17.50 2.30 22.70
CA GLY A 146 -18.59 1.81 21.89
C GLY A 146 -19.36 0.65 22.48
N LYS A 147 -20.53 0.42 21.90
CA LYS A 147 -21.34 -0.77 22.09
C LYS A 147 -21.67 -1.39 20.74
N LYS A 148 -21.55 -2.71 20.67
CA LYS A 148 -21.87 -3.51 19.48
C LYS A 148 -23.13 -4.31 19.74
N LYS A 149 -24.05 -4.34 18.77
CA LYS A 149 -25.23 -5.21 18.87
C LYS A 149 -24.83 -6.67 18.67
N ILE A 150 -25.11 -7.53 19.64
CA ILE A 150 -24.77 -8.97 19.63
C ILE A 150 -25.99 -9.90 19.64
N GLY A 151 -27.16 -9.39 20.07
CA GLY A 151 -28.37 -10.20 20.21
C GLY A 151 -29.53 -9.39 20.77
N ASN A 152 -30.51 -10.07 21.38
CA ASN A 152 -31.67 -9.41 21.99
C ASN A 152 -31.70 -9.50 23.53
N SER A 153 -31.11 -10.54 24.13
CA SER A 153 -31.24 -10.82 25.58
C SER A 153 -29.92 -10.81 26.35
N GLU A 154 -28.79 -11.01 25.66
CA GLU A 154 -27.49 -11.14 26.33
C GLU A 154 -26.92 -9.76 26.69
N SER A 155 -26.34 -9.64 27.89
CA SER A 155 -25.58 -8.46 28.31
C SER A 155 -24.12 -8.83 28.56
N SER A 156 -23.20 -7.99 28.09
CA SER A 156 -21.79 -8.06 28.47
C SER A 156 -21.57 -7.51 29.87
N LYS A 157 -20.62 -8.10 30.59
CA LYS A 157 -20.31 -7.78 31.97
C LYS A 157 -18.80 -7.75 32.18
N SER A 158 -18.32 -6.71 32.83
CA SER A 158 -16.91 -6.55 33.19
C SER A 158 -16.80 -6.12 34.65
N SER A 159 -15.79 -6.62 35.35
CA SER A 159 -15.65 -6.41 36.78
C SER A 159 -14.22 -6.11 37.16
N TRP A 160 -14.04 -5.22 38.13
CA TRP A 160 -12.76 -4.83 38.69
C TRP A 160 -12.84 -4.96 40.20
N GLU A 161 -11.73 -5.38 40.80
CA GLU A 161 -11.59 -5.44 42.25
C GLU A 161 -10.38 -4.61 42.68
N GLY A 162 -10.46 -4.06 43.88
CA GLY A 162 -9.41 -3.25 44.50
C GLY A 162 -9.54 -3.25 46.01
N GLU A 163 -8.48 -2.82 46.70
CA GLU A 163 -8.51 -2.66 48.16
C GLU A 163 -8.99 -1.27 48.55
N VAL A 164 -9.63 -1.17 49.72
CA VAL A 164 -10.02 0.11 50.30
C VAL A 164 -8.79 0.74 50.94
N ASP A 165 -8.47 1.98 50.54
CA ASP A 165 -7.41 2.79 51.14
C ASP A 165 -7.97 4.18 51.50
N ARG A 166 -7.83 4.58 52.76
CA ARG A 166 -8.34 5.86 53.26
C ARG A 166 -7.36 7.01 53.09
N GLU A 167 -6.06 6.72 53.02
CA GLU A 167 -5.02 7.73 52.87
C GLU A 167 -4.78 8.03 51.39
N ASN A 168 -4.70 7.00 50.55
CA ASN A 168 -4.46 7.12 49.12
C ASN A 168 -5.39 6.20 48.31
N PRO A 169 -6.68 6.56 48.17
CA PRO A 169 -7.64 5.71 47.47
C PRO A 169 -7.23 5.48 46.01
N TYR A 170 -7.26 4.22 45.57
CA TYR A 170 -7.07 3.88 44.16
C TYR A 170 -8.28 4.37 43.34
N GLN A 171 -8.00 5.07 42.24
CA GLN A 171 -9.04 5.68 41.40
C GLN A 171 -9.38 4.80 40.20
N TYR A 172 -10.66 4.54 39.97
CA TYR A 172 -11.14 3.97 38.71
C TYR A 172 -11.88 5.04 37.93
N ILE A 173 -11.35 5.40 36.76
CA ILE A 173 -11.89 6.46 35.91
C ILE A 173 -12.48 5.80 34.66
N PHE A 174 -13.78 5.98 34.45
CA PHE A 174 -14.50 5.51 33.28
C PHE A 174 -14.90 6.70 32.40
N GLU A 175 -14.26 6.83 31.25
CA GLU A 175 -14.60 7.80 30.22
C GLU A 175 -15.59 7.20 29.22
N PHE A 176 -16.82 7.71 29.21
CA PHE A 176 -17.84 7.46 28.19
C PHE A 176 -17.81 8.56 27.12
N SER A 177 -18.64 8.41 26.09
CA SER A 177 -18.78 9.44 25.04
C SER A 177 -19.34 10.78 25.55
N ASP A 178 -20.16 10.74 26.60
CA ASP A 178 -20.89 11.90 27.14
C ASP A 178 -20.53 12.26 28.59
N LYS A 179 -19.76 11.42 29.28
CA LYS A 179 -19.46 11.61 30.70
C LYS A 179 -18.15 10.94 31.11
N ILE A 180 -17.46 11.51 32.10
CA ILE A 180 -16.37 10.87 32.85
C ILE A 180 -16.85 10.58 34.27
N VAL A 181 -16.66 9.35 34.73
CA VAL A 181 -17.05 8.90 36.08
C VAL A 181 -15.81 8.43 36.82
N THR A 182 -15.56 9.00 38.00
CA THR A 182 -14.45 8.59 38.87
C THR A 182 -15.00 7.88 40.10
N ILE A 183 -14.43 6.71 40.40
CA ILE A 183 -14.77 5.87 41.53
C ILE A 183 -13.56 5.71 42.45
N GLU A 184 -13.78 5.90 43.74
CA GLU A 184 -12.81 5.66 44.81
C GLU A 184 -13.47 4.85 45.90
N ASN A 185 -12.76 3.86 46.45
CA ASN A 185 -13.25 3.03 47.57
C ASN A 185 -14.66 2.45 47.33
N GLY A 186 -14.97 2.09 46.07
CA GLY A 186 -16.27 1.55 45.68
C GLY A 186 -17.42 2.56 45.71
N LYS A 187 -17.15 3.87 45.63
CA LYS A 187 -18.16 4.93 45.52
C LYS A 187 -17.83 5.86 44.38
N VAL A 188 -18.86 6.31 43.65
CA VAL A 188 -18.71 7.38 42.67
C VAL A 188 -18.42 8.68 43.42
N VAL A 189 -17.27 9.30 43.13
CA VAL A 189 -16.82 10.55 43.78
C VAL A 189 -16.88 11.75 42.84
N ASN A 190 -16.88 11.52 41.52
CA ASN A 190 -17.04 12.58 40.53
C ASN A 190 -17.78 12.08 39.29
N GLU A 191 -18.61 12.96 38.72
CA GLU A 191 -19.27 12.79 37.44
C GLU A 191 -19.15 14.10 36.66
N GLU A 192 -18.42 14.08 35.54
CA GLU A 192 -18.16 15.25 34.70
C GLU A 192 -18.76 15.05 33.31
N ASP A 193 -19.63 15.94 32.86
CA ASP A 193 -20.24 15.90 31.53
C ASP A 193 -19.26 16.36 30.43
N LYS A 194 -19.39 15.82 29.21
CA LYS A 194 -18.56 16.14 28.04
C LYS A 194 -19.30 16.87 26.92
#